data_AF-A0A0G1JLL1-F1
#
_entry.id   AF-A0A0G1JLL1-F1
#
_cell.length_a   1.000
_cell.length_b   1.000
_cell.length_c   1.000
_cell.angle_alpha   90.00
_cell.angle_beta   90.00
_cell.angle_gamma   90.00
#
_symmetry.space_group_name_H-M   'P 1'
#
loop_
_entity.id
_entity.type
_entity.pdbx_description
1 polymer ?
#
loop_
_entity_poly.entity_id
_entity_poly.type
_entity_poly.pdbx_seq_one_letter_code
_entity_poly.pdbx_strand_id
1 'polypeptide(L)'
;GGVAHPPGYPLNTMIGWVFTHLPYQATIAFKANLMAAFLMAIAISLLFLILNKLIKNVYVSLASCLVLTFTPLFWLYGHIIEVFQLNIVLIGASLYFLLSWRESVFLKRQKMLFLNLAFLFLGLAVFHHQTSVLIIPSFAFLILKTNKKIIKDTKLLFKLAAFFALGFLPYIFIPFAAFRYTPINWDDPSNLRNFLRLVTRADYGTFVAASNIVGVGI
;
A
#
# COMPACT_ATOMS: atom_id res chain seq x y z
N GLY A 1 13.72 0.84 15.58
CA GLY A 1 12.32 0.80 15.09
C GLY A 1 11.41 1.25 16.20
N GLY A 2 10.23 1.75 15.89
CA GLY A 2 9.22 2.18 16.85
C GLY A 2 7.82 2.01 16.29
N VAL A 3 6.79 2.37 17.05
CA VAL A 3 5.39 2.38 16.61
C VAL A 3 5.03 3.80 16.20
N ALA A 4 4.81 4.01 14.90
CA ALA A 4 4.40 5.30 14.36
C ALA A 4 2.95 5.63 14.73
N HIS A 5 2.51 6.86 14.42
CA HIS A 5 1.11 7.26 14.55
C HIS A 5 0.17 6.33 13.76
N PRO A 6 -1.14 6.28 14.09
CA PRO A 6 -2.06 5.31 13.51
C PRO A 6 -2.09 5.33 11.96
N PRO A 7 -2.06 4.15 11.30
CA PRO A 7 -2.21 2.84 11.89
C PRO A 7 -0.87 2.14 12.28
N GLY A 8 0.21 2.90 12.47
CA GLY A 8 1.50 2.39 12.94
C GLY A 8 2.50 2.05 11.85
N TYR A 9 2.05 1.89 10.60
CA TYR A 9 2.86 1.68 9.39
C TYR A 9 4.01 0.66 9.52
N PRO A 10 3.78 -0.54 10.11
CA PRO A 10 4.85 -1.47 10.46
C PRO A 10 5.71 -1.88 9.27
N LEU A 11 5.10 -2.14 8.11
CA LEU A 11 5.84 -2.51 6.90
C LEU A 11 6.78 -1.38 6.44
N ASN A 12 6.31 -0.14 6.47
CA ASN A 12 7.12 1.04 6.13
C ASN A 12 8.27 1.22 7.11
N THR A 13 8.03 1.01 8.40
CA THR A 13 9.05 1.07 9.45
C THR A 13 10.10 -0.02 9.28
N MET A 14 9.68 -1.25 8.94
CA MET A 14 10.61 -2.36 8.68
C MET A 14 11.51 -2.07 7.47
N ILE A 15 10.95 -1.57 6.37
CA ILE A 15 11.72 -1.19 5.18
C ILE A 15 12.63 0.02 5.50
N GLY A 16 12.12 1.02 6.22
CA GLY A 16 12.88 2.20 6.64
C GLY A 16 14.06 1.83 7.53
N TRP A 17 13.93 0.80 8.38
CA TRP A 17 15.04 0.27 9.15
C TRP A 17 16.17 -0.25 8.24
N VAL A 18 15.83 -1.01 7.19
CA VAL A 18 16.84 -1.50 6.22
C VAL A 18 17.58 -0.34 5.56
N PHE A 19 16.86 0.66 5.04
CA PHE A 19 17.48 1.79 4.34
C PHE A 19 18.36 2.64 5.26
N THR A 20 17.90 2.92 6.48
CA THR A 20 18.65 3.73 7.45
C THR A 20 19.92 3.04 7.97
N HIS A 21 20.02 1.72 7.83
CA HIS A 21 21.18 0.92 8.27
C HIS A 21 22.13 0.51 7.12
N LEU A 22 21.93 1.05 5.91
CA LEU A 22 22.83 0.77 4.78
C LEU A 22 24.29 1.17 5.11
N PRO A 23 25.30 0.36 4.73
CA PRO A 23 26.69 0.49 5.19
C PRO A 23 27.49 1.55 4.39
N TYR A 24 26.92 2.75 4.21
CA TYR A 24 27.63 3.89 3.63
C TYR A 24 27.44 5.16 4.47
N GLN A 25 28.37 6.09 4.35
CA GLN A 25 28.37 7.33 5.13
C GLN A 25 27.37 8.33 4.53
N ALA A 26 26.27 8.54 5.25
CA ALA A 26 25.26 9.56 4.98
C ALA A 26 24.41 9.78 6.24
N THR A 27 23.69 10.90 6.31
CA THR A 27 22.75 11.16 7.41
C THR A 27 21.59 10.17 7.39
N ILE A 28 20.99 9.89 8.56
CA ILE A 28 19.81 9.01 8.67
C ILE A 28 18.66 9.56 7.80
N ALA A 29 18.48 10.88 7.79
CA ALA A 29 17.47 11.56 6.97
C ALA A 29 17.70 11.32 5.47
N PHE A 30 18.95 11.42 4.99
CA PHE A 30 19.27 11.13 3.60
C PHE A 30 18.93 9.68 3.24
N LYS A 31 19.29 8.71 4.09
CA LYS A 31 18.98 7.29 3.87
C LYS A 31 17.48 7.00 3.89
N ALA A 32 16.72 7.68 4.76
CA ALA A 32 15.27 7.60 4.77
C ALA A 32 14.64 8.19 3.50
N ASN A 33 15.13 9.34 3.02
CA ASN A 33 14.66 9.92 1.76
C ASN A 33 15.07 9.10 0.53
N LEU A 34 16.19 8.37 0.59
CA LEU A 34 16.55 7.41 -0.45
C LEU A 34 15.50 6.30 -0.58
N MET A 35 14.91 5.83 0.53
CA MET A 35 13.78 4.89 0.48
C MET A 35 12.59 5.48 -0.30
N ALA A 36 12.27 6.75 -0.08
CA ALA A 36 11.19 7.43 -0.80
C ALA A 36 11.44 7.43 -2.31
N ALA A 37 12.65 7.85 -2.73
CA ALA A 37 13.05 7.88 -4.13
C ALA A 37 13.03 6.49 -4.77
N PHE A 38 13.53 5.48 -4.05
CA PHE A 38 13.53 4.10 -4.50
C PHE A 38 12.11 3.55 -4.69
N LEU A 39 11.21 3.76 -3.72
CA LEU A 39 9.82 3.32 -3.83
C LEU A 39 9.08 4.06 -4.96
N MET A 40 9.35 5.35 -5.15
CA MET A 40 8.74 6.11 -6.24
C MET A 40 9.25 5.68 -7.62
N ALA A 41 10.52 5.28 -7.73
CA ALA A 41 11.04 4.66 -8.95
C ALA A 41 10.34 3.31 -9.25
N ILE A 42 10.04 2.51 -8.22
CA ILE A 42 9.26 1.27 -8.40
C ILE A 42 7.82 1.61 -8.81
N ALA A 43 7.19 2.60 -8.17
CA ALA A 43 5.83 3.01 -8.46
C ALA A 43 5.67 3.45 -9.92
N ILE A 44 6.57 4.30 -10.42
CA ILE A 44 6.53 4.73 -11.82
C ILE A 44 6.82 3.59 -12.80
N SER A 45 7.72 2.65 -12.44
CA SER A 45 7.99 1.46 -13.24
C SER A 45 6.74 0.57 -13.35
N LEU A 46 6.01 0.37 -12.25
CA LEU A 46 4.75 -0.37 -12.24
C LEU A 46 3.68 0.33 -13.08
N LEU A 47 3.59 1.67 -12.99
CA LEU A 47 2.68 2.44 -13.81
C LEU A 47 2.99 2.24 -15.29
N PHE A 48 4.26 2.34 -15.69
CA PHE A 48 4.68 2.08 -17.06
C PHE A 48 4.25 0.69 -17.54
N LEU A 49 4.47 -0.35 -16.73
CA LEU A 49 4.07 -1.72 -17.07
C LEU A 49 2.54 -1.87 -17.22
N ILE A 50 1.77 -1.20 -16.37
CA ILE A 50 0.31 -1.18 -16.44
C ILE A 50 -0.14 -0.47 -17.72
N LEU A 51 0.36 0.74 -17.99
CA LEU A 51 0.01 1.53 -19.16
C LEU A 51 0.38 0.80 -20.45
N ASN A 52 1.59 0.24 -20.54
CA ASN A 52 2.02 -0.47 -21.73
C ASN A 52 1.19 -1.74 -21.98
N LYS A 53 0.69 -2.40 -20.92
CA LYS A 53 -0.25 -3.52 -21.05
C LYS A 53 -1.63 -3.09 -21.55
N LEU A 54 -2.12 -1.91 -21.13
CA LEU A 54 -3.45 -1.41 -21.48
C LEU A 54 -3.49 -0.74 -22.86
N ILE A 55 -2.51 0.15 -23.12
CA ILE A 55 -2.43 0.99 -24.32
C ILE A 55 -1.72 0.25 -25.47
N LYS A 56 -0.78 -0.64 -25.15
CA LYS A 56 0.08 -1.35 -26.12
C LYS A 56 0.90 -0.41 -27.01
N ASN A 57 1.30 0.74 -26.46
CA ASN A 57 2.21 1.68 -27.10
C ASN A 57 3.26 2.15 -26.08
N VAL A 58 4.53 1.83 -26.36
CA VAL A 58 5.65 2.13 -25.48
C VAL A 58 5.88 3.63 -25.33
N TYR A 59 5.76 4.41 -26.42
CA TYR A 59 6.02 5.84 -26.42
C TYR A 59 4.95 6.59 -25.62
N VAL A 60 3.67 6.25 -25.80
CA VAL A 60 2.57 6.85 -25.02
C VAL A 60 2.71 6.51 -23.54
N SER A 61 3.09 5.27 -23.23
CA SER A 61 3.29 4.82 -21.84
C SER A 61 4.47 5.53 -21.17
N LEU A 62 5.59 5.68 -21.88
CA LEU A 62 6.76 6.43 -21.42
C LEU A 62 6.42 7.91 -21.24
N ALA A 63 5.81 8.55 -22.24
CA ALA A 63 5.43 9.96 -22.17
C ALA A 63 4.50 10.23 -20.98
N SER A 64 3.50 9.36 -20.76
CA SER A 64 2.59 9.47 -19.61
C SER A 64 3.33 9.38 -18.27
N CYS A 65 4.30 8.46 -18.16
CA CYS A 65 5.11 8.32 -16.94
C CYS A 65 6.04 9.51 -16.72
N LEU A 66 6.67 10.03 -17.78
CA LEU A 66 7.54 11.20 -17.70
C LEU A 66 6.75 12.43 -17.28
N VAL A 67 5.58 12.66 -17.90
CA VAL A 67 4.68 13.76 -17.52
C VAL A 67 4.32 13.67 -16.04
N LEU A 68 3.90 12.50 -15.54
CA LEU A 68 3.58 12.32 -14.12
C LEU A 68 4.80 12.57 -13.22
N THR A 69 5.96 12.01 -13.58
CA THR A 69 7.19 12.09 -12.79
C THR A 69 7.62 13.54 -12.55
N PHE A 70 7.54 14.38 -13.58
CA PHE A 70 7.93 15.79 -13.50
C PHE A 70 6.80 16.72 -13.06
N THR A 71 5.65 16.20 -12.59
CA THR A 71 4.68 17.04 -11.89
C THR A 71 5.23 17.47 -10.51
N PRO A 72 4.98 18.71 -10.07
CA PRO A 72 5.56 19.22 -8.81
C PRO A 72 5.28 18.34 -7.59
N LEU A 73 4.05 17.84 -7.46
CA LEU A 73 3.67 17.00 -6.32
C LEU A 73 4.35 15.63 -6.36
N PHE A 74 4.36 14.96 -7.52
CA PHE A 74 5.00 13.65 -7.62
C PHE A 74 6.52 13.75 -7.38
N TRP A 75 7.16 14.78 -7.91
CA TRP A 75 8.58 15.03 -7.72
C TRP A 75 8.94 15.36 -6.27
N LEU A 76 8.12 16.19 -5.60
CA LEU A 76 8.29 16.56 -4.19
C LEU A 76 8.24 15.31 -3.29
N TYR A 77 7.19 14.51 -3.42
CA TYR A 77 7.05 13.24 -2.67
C TYR A 77 8.02 12.15 -3.17
N GLY A 78 8.72 12.37 -4.27
CA GLY A 78 9.86 11.57 -4.72
C GLY A 78 11.02 11.54 -3.74
N HIS A 79 11.19 12.59 -2.92
CA HIS A 79 12.40 12.77 -2.12
C HIS A 79 12.14 13.07 -0.64
N ILE A 80 10.87 13.06 -0.20
CA ILE A 80 10.46 13.27 1.19
C ILE A 80 9.87 11.96 1.70
N ILE A 81 10.46 11.37 2.74
CA ILE A 81 9.95 10.14 3.33
C ILE A 81 8.54 10.33 3.89
N GLU A 82 7.60 9.57 3.32
CA GLU A 82 6.21 9.52 3.73
C GLU A 82 5.76 8.06 3.69
N VAL A 83 4.51 7.82 4.07
CA VAL A 83 3.89 6.49 3.98
C VAL A 83 3.27 6.21 2.61
N PHE A 84 3.06 7.25 1.79
CA PHE A 84 2.30 7.13 0.55
C PHE A 84 3.06 6.43 -0.57
N GLN A 85 4.40 6.55 -0.64
CA GLN A 85 5.22 5.94 -1.68
C GLN A 85 5.07 4.41 -1.67
N LEU A 86 5.18 3.81 -0.48
CA LEU A 86 4.96 2.37 -0.32
C LEU A 86 3.52 1.99 -0.69
N ASN A 87 2.54 2.81 -0.30
CA ASN A 87 1.15 2.53 -0.65
C ASN A 87 0.91 2.50 -2.17
N ILE A 88 1.50 3.44 -2.92
CA ILE A 88 1.41 3.50 -4.38
C ILE A 88 2.06 2.26 -5.00
N VAL A 89 3.21 1.80 -4.50
CA VAL A 89 3.84 0.56 -4.95
C VAL A 89 2.93 -0.65 -4.73
N LEU A 90 2.35 -0.79 -3.54
CA LEU A 90 1.49 -1.92 -3.20
C LEU A 90 0.22 -1.94 -4.07
N ILE A 91 -0.41 -0.77 -4.27
CA ILE A 91 -1.54 -0.59 -5.19
C ILE A 91 -1.14 -0.94 -6.63
N GLY A 92 -0.01 -0.41 -7.11
CA GLY A 92 0.49 -0.65 -8.46
C GLY A 92 0.76 -2.14 -8.71
N ALA A 93 1.41 -2.83 -7.76
CA ALA A 93 1.66 -4.26 -7.84
C ALA A 93 0.35 -5.05 -7.85
N SER A 94 -0.59 -4.70 -6.97
CA SER A 94 -1.92 -5.29 -6.88
C SER A 94 -2.68 -5.21 -8.21
N LEU A 95 -2.73 -4.01 -8.83
CA LEU A 95 -3.37 -3.78 -10.13
C LEU A 95 -2.64 -4.50 -11.28
N TYR A 96 -1.31 -4.45 -11.30
CA TYR A 96 -0.51 -5.13 -12.32
C TYR A 96 -0.79 -6.64 -12.34
N PHE A 97 -0.84 -7.27 -11.16
CA PHE A 97 -1.17 -8.69 -11.04
C PHE A 97 -2.62 -8.99 -11.40
N LEU A 98 -3.58 -8.13 -11.02
CA LEU A 98 -4.98 -8.29 -11.43
C LEU A 98 -5.14 -8.26 -12.96
N LEU A 99 -4.48 -7.32 -13.63
CA LEU A 99 -4.49 -7.21 -15.09
C LEU A 99 -3.77 -8.39 -15.75
N SER A 100 -2.67 -8.86 -15.17
CA SER A 100 -1.94 -10.04 -15.65
C SER A 100 -2.75 -11.33 -15.50
N TRP A 101 -3.53 -11.46 -14.42
CA TRP A 101 -4.50 -12.54 -14.27
C TRP A 101 -5.56 -12.47 -15.37
N ARG A 102 -6.17 -11.30 -15.58
CA ARG A 102 -7.19 -11.08 -16.63
C ARG A 102 -6.68 -11.45 -18.02
N GLU A 103 -5.48 -11.01 -18.37
CA GLU A 103 -4.85 -11.39 -19.64
C GLU A 103 -4.63 -12.90 -19.74
N SER A 104 -4.19 -13.55 -18.65
CA SER A 104 -3.99 -15.00 -18.64
C SER A 104 -5.29 -15.80 -18.86
N VAL A 105 -6.44 -15.25 -18.43
CA VAL A 105 -7.76 -15.85 -18.68
C VAL A 105 -8.12 -15.72 -20.15
N PHE A 106 -7.92 -14.55 -20.76
CA PHE A 106 -8.19 -14.37 -22.20
C PHE A 106 -7.29 -15.23 -23.09
N LEU A 107 -6.04 -15.44 -22.67
CA LEU A 107 -5.11 -16.36 -23.34
C LEU A 107 -5.37 -17.84 -23.03
N LYS A 108 -6.47 -18.18 -22.33
CA LYS A 108 -6.86 -19.55 -21.94
C LYS A 108 -5.81 -20.29 -21.09
N ARG A 109 -4.89 -19.57 -20.44
CA ARG A 109 -3.85 -20.13 -19.55
C ARG A 109 -4.30 -20.23 -18.08
N GLN A 110 -5.21 -19.36 -17.66
CA GLN A 110 -5.82 -19.34 -16.31
C GLN A 110 -4.80 -19.36 -15.16
N LYS A 111 -3.79 -18.48 -15.21
CA LYS A 111 -2.74 -18.42 -14.17
C LYS A 111 -3.28 -17.79 -12.88
N MET A 112 -3.87 -18.61 -12.01
CA MET A 112 -4.48 -18.16 -10.75
C MET A 112 -3.49 -17.57 -9.74
N LEU A 113 -2.18 -17.86 -9.89
CA LEU A 113 -1.14 -17.22 -9.07
C LEU A 113 -1.21 -15.69 -9.13
N PHE A 114 -1.46 -15.11 -10.31
CA PHE A 114 -1.59 -13.66 -10.45
C PHE A 114 -2.78 -13.10 -9.66
N LEU A 115 -3.90 -13.82 -9.60
CA LEU A 115 -5.04 -13.36 -8.79
C LEU A 115 -4.71 -13.44 -7.29
N ASN A 116 -4.04 -14.51 -6.85
CA ASN A 116 -3.61 -14.64 -5.45
C ASN A 116 -2.66 -13.49 -5.06
N LEU A 117 -1.68 -13.17 -5.91
CA LEU A 117 -0.76 -12.06 -5.69
C LEU A 117 -1.50 -10.71 -5.70
N ALA A 118 -2.46 -10.50 -6.60
CA ALA A 118 -3.27 -9.29 -6.61
C ALA A 118 -3.99 -9.05 -5.27
N PHE A 119 -4.58 -10.11 -4.68
CA PHE A 119 -5.23 -10.04 -3.38
C PHE A 119 -4.23 -9.86 -2.22
N LEU A 120 -3.05 -10.49 -2.28
CA LEU A 120 -1.98 -10.28 -1.30
C LEU A 120 -1.54 -8.81 -1.25
N PHE A 121 -1.21 -8.23 -2.42
CA PHE A 121 -0.79 -6.84 -2.50
C PHE A 121 -1.93 -5.86 -2.20
N LEU A 122 -3.19 -6.23 -2.52
CA LEU A 122 -4.36 -5.45 -2.10
C LEU A 122 -4.48 -5.43 -0.57
N GLY A 123 -4.31 -6.58 0.08
CA GLY A 123 -4.27 -6.68 1.54
C GLY A 123 -3.18 -5.82 2.15
N LEU A 124 -1.94 -5.98 1.66
CA LEU A 124 -0.80 -5.16 2.10
C LEU A 124 -1.11 -3.67 1.94
N ALA A 125 -1.69 -3.25 0.81
CA ALA A 125 -2.05 -1.84 0.57
C ALA A 125 -3.13 -1.34 1.55
N VAL A 126 -4.20 -2.11 1.77
CA VAL A 126 -5.30 -1.74 2.68
C VAL A 126 -4.84 -1.63 4.12
N PHE A 127 -4.05 -2.60 4.58
CA PHE A 127 -3.55 -2.60 5.95
C PHE A 127 -2.40 -1.62 6.15
N HIS A 128 -1.66 -1.24 5.10
CA HIS A 128 -0.67 -0.15 5.17
C HIS A 128 -1.36 1.23 5.18
N HIS A 129 -2.33 1.46 4.30
CA HIS A 129 -3.10 2.70 4.27
C HIS A 129 -4.56 2.49 3.81
N GLN A 130 -5.51 2.92 4.64
CA GLN A 130 -6.94 2.60 4.48
C GLN A 130 -7.57 3.15 3.18
N THR A 131 -7.03 4.22 2.58
CA THR A 131 -7.56 4.75 1.31
C THR A 131 -7.50 3.73 0.17
N SER A 132 -6.65 2.71 0.27
CA SER A 132 -6.55 1.62 -0.70
C SER A 132 -7.83 0.79 -0.81
N VAL A 133 -8.73 0.86 0.17
CA VAL A 133 -10.08 0.25 0.12
C VAL A 133 -10.89 0.77 -1.07
N LEU A 134 -10.63 2.00 -1.53
CA LEU A 134 -11.33 2.59 -2.68
C LEU A 134 -11.09 1.86 -4.01
N ILE A 135 -10.12 0.95 -4.07
CA ILE A 135 -9.82 0.14 -5.26
C ILE A 135 -10.67 -1.15 -5.32
N ILE A 136 -11.30 -1.55 -4.22
CA ILE A 136 -12.12 -2.78 -4.14
C ILE A 136 -13.25 -2.81 -5.19
N PRO A 137 -14.00 -1.72 -5.47
CA PRO A 137 -15.00 -1.72 -6.53
C PRO A 137 -14.42 -2.04 -7.91
N SER A 138 -13.22 -1.53 -8.23
CA SER A 138 -12.51 -1.83 -9.47
C SER A 138 -12.11 -3.30 -9.57
N PHE A 139 -11.70 -3.91 -8.45
CA PHE A 139 -11.42 -5.34 -8.36
C PHE A 139 -12.68 -6.17 -8.63
N ALA A 140 -13.78 -5.86 -7.93
CA ALA A 140 -15.05 -6.56 -8.10
C ALA A 140 -15.53 -6.47 -9.55
N PHE A 141 -15.51 -5.26 -10.13
CA PHE A 141 -15.88 -5.05 -11.53
C PHE A 141 -15.04 -5.88 -12.49
N LEU A 142 -13.70 -5.85 -12.37
CA LEU A 142 -12.82 -6.59 -13.27
C LEU A 142 -12.96 -8.11 -13.12
N ILE A 143 -13.12 -8.63 -11.90
CA ILE A 143 -13.33 -10.07 -11.67
C ILE A 143 -14.67 -10.52 -12.26
N LEU A 144 -15.76 -9.78 -12.01
CA LEU A 144 -17.08 -10.08 -12.56
C LEU A 144 -17.09 -10.01 -14.10
N LYS A 145 -16.38 -9.05 -14.69
CA LYS A 145 -16.31 -8.94 -16.16
C LYS A 145 -15.44 -10.02 -16.79
N THR A 146 -14.42 -10.49 -16.08
CA THR A 146 -13.44 -11.46 -16.60
C THR A 146 -13.91 -12.91 -16.40
N ASN A 147 -14.35 -13.27 -15.19
CA ASN A 147 -14.82 -14.61 -14.89
C ASN A 147 -15.77 -14.62 -13.68
N LYS A 148 -17.09 -14.52 -13.94
CA LYS A 148 -18.14 -14.59 -12.91
C LYS A 148 -18.19 -15.91 -12.14
N LYS A 149 -17.53 -16.98 -12.59
CA LYS A 149 -17.53 -18.25 -11.84
C LYS A 149 -16.74 -18.13 -10.53
N ILE A 150 -15.77 -17.21 -10.46
CA ILE A 150 -14.95 -16.99 -9.25
C ILE A 150 -15.82 -16.62 -8.05
N ILE A 151 -16.81 -15.76 -8.23
CA ILE A 151 -17.69 -15.34 -7.13
C ILE A 151 -18.64 -16.44 -6.64
N LYS A 152 -18.75 -17.55 -7.39
CA LYS A 152 -19.54 -18.72 -7.00
C LYS A 152 -18.69 -19.82 -6.35
N ASP A 153 -17.37 -19.75 -6.50
CA ASP A 153 -16.43 -20.71 -5.95
C ASP A 153 -16.02 -20.30 -4.53
N THR A 154 -16.75 -20.79 -3.53
CA THR A 154 -16.52 -20.46 -2.12
C THR A 154 -15.11 -20.82 -1.66
N LYS A 155 -14.57 -21.97 -2.09
CA LYS A 155 -13.21 -22.41 -1.74
C LYS A 155 -12.17 -21.44 -2.29
N LEU A 156 -12.33 -20.98 -3.52
CA LEU A 156 -11.47 -19.96 -4.10
C LEU A 156 -11.61 -18.63 -3.38
N LEU A 157 -12.83 -18.20 -3.04
CA LEU A 157 -13.03 -16.96 -2.27
C LEU A 157 -12.34 -17.00 -0.91
N PHE A 158 -12.42 -18.12 -0.17
CA PHE A 158 -11.67 -18.29 1.08
C PHE A 158 -10.16 -18.20 0.87
N LYS A 159 -9.64 -18.80 -0.21
CA LYS A 159 -8.22 -18.69 -0.56
C LYS A 159 -7.83 -17.24 -0.85
N LEU A 160 -8.61 -16.51 -1.64
CA LEU A 160 -8.34 -15.10 -1.96
C LEU A 160 -8.42 -14.20 -0.71
N ALA A 161 -9.40 -14.46 0.17
CA ALA A 161 -9.51 -13.80 1.47
C ALA A 161 -8.29 -14.10 2.36
N ALA A 162 -7.79 -15.33 2.36
CA ALA A 162 -6.57 -15.68 3.09
C ALA A 162 -5.34 -14.93 2.55
N PHE A 163 -5.16 -14.86 1.22
CA PHE A 163 -4.09 -14.06 0.62
C PHE A 163 -4.20 -12.57 0.98
N PHE A 164 -5.41 -12.01 0.97
CA PHE A 164 -5.64 -10.65 1.44
C PHE A 164 -5.30 -10.48 2.92
N ALA A 165 -5.72 -11.42 3.78
CA ALA A 165 -5.44 -11.39 5.21
C ALA A 165 -3.94 -11.51 5.54
N LEU A 166 -3.15 -12.20 4.72
CA LEU A 166 -1.68 -12.20 4.84
C LEU A 166 -1.08 -10.80 4.74
N GLY A 167 -1.79 -9.83 4.12
CA GLY A 167 -1.39 -8.43 4.13
C GLY A 167 -1.34 -7.80 5.51
N PHE A 168 -2.02 -8.38 6.51
CA PHE A 168 -1.99 -7.93 7.90
C PHE A 168 -0.72 -8.38 8.65
N LEU A 169 0.03 -9.35 8.09
CA LEU A 169 1.21 -9.93 8.74
C LEU A 169 2.23 -8.91 9.29
N PRO A 170 2.51 -7.77 8.63
CA PRO A 170 3.41 -6.76 9.19
C PRO A 170 2.99 -6.25 10.56
N TYR A 171 1.71 -6.28 10.93
CA TYR A 171 1.24 -5.83 12.25
C TYR A 171 1.71 -6.69 13.42
N ILE A 172 2.21 -7.91 13.17
CA ILE A 172 2.88 -8.72 14.21
C ILE A 172 4.08 -7.98 14.79
N PHE A 173 4.72 -7.10 14.00
CA PHE A 173 5.82 -6.26 14.47
C PHE A 173 5.39 -5.25 15.55
N ILE A 174 4.14 -4.80 15.56
CA ILE A 174 3.69 -3.71 16.44
C ILE A 174 3.73 -4.10 17.92
N PRO A 175 3.08 -5.21 18.37
CA PRO A 175 3.21 -5.64 19.76
C PRO A 175 4.67 -5.90 20.15
N PHE A 176 5.45 -6.54 19.27
CA PHE A 176 6.86 -6.81 19.50
C PHE A 176 7.67 -5.51 19.71
N ALA A 177 7.40 -4.46 18.94
CA ALA A 177 8.02 -3.16 19.10
C ALA A 177 7.59 -2.47 20.40
N ALA A 178 6.30 -2.50 20.73
CA ALA A 178 5.75 -1.90 21.94
C ALA A 178 6.37 -2.49 23.24
N PHE A 179 6.54 -3.81 23.32
CA PHE A 179 7.14 -4.47 24.48
C PHE A 179 8.61 -4.11 24.74
N ARG A 180 9.32 -3.56 23.75
CA ARG A 180 10.73 -3.16 23.89
C ARG A 180 10.91 -1.71 24.34
N TYR A 181 9.83 -1.03 24.76
CA TYR A 181 9.83 0.37 25.19
C TYR A 181 10.59 1.27 24.21
N THR A 182 10.28 1.15 22.92
CA THR A 182 10.97 1.91 21.88
C THR A 182 10.75 3.41 22.07
N PRO A 183 11.74 4.28 21.76
CA PRO A 183 11.63 5.73 22.00
C PRO A 183 10.40 6.40 21.37
N ILE A 184 9.92 5.86 20.26
CA ILE A 184 8.65 6.24 19.62
C ILE A 184 7.69 5.06 19.78
N ASN A 185 6.67 5.20 20.61
CA ASN A 185 5.65 4.18 20.87
C ASN A 185 4.26 4.81 20.96
N TRP A 186 3.63 5.07 19.81
CA TRP A 186 2.34 5.77 19.76
C TRP A 186 1.21 4.94 20.37
N ASP A 187 0.47 5.52 21.32
CA ASP A 187 -0.64 4.91 22.09
C ASP A 187 -0.33 3.61 22.85
N ASP A 188 0.95 3.24 22.96
CA ASP A 188 1.42 1.99 23.58
C ASP A 188 0.51 0.78 23.27
N PRO A 189 0.58 0.20 22.06
CA PRO A 189 -0.26 -0.91 21.63
C PRO A 189 0.22 -2.26 22.21
N SER A 190 0.65 -2.25 23.48
CA SER A 190 1.09 -3.41 24.25
C SER A 190 -0.08 -4.32 24.65
N ASN A 191 -1.30 -3.79 24.66
CA ASN A 191 -2.55 -4.52 24.94
C ASN A 191 -3.50 -4.49 23.73
N LEU A 192 -4.45 -5.43 23.69
CA LEU A 192 -5.38 -5.60 22.57
C LEU A 192 -6.21 -4.34 22.29
N ARG A 193 -6.64 -3.61 23.33
CA ARG A 193 -7.46 -2.40 23.17
C ARG A 193 -6.69 -1.32 22.41
N ASN A 194 -5.47 -1.03 22.83
CA ASN A 194 -4.62 -0.01 22.21
C ASN A 194 -4.16 -0.44 20.81
N PHE A 195 -3.85 -1.73 20.62
CA PHE A 195 -3.54 -2.27 19.30
C PHE A 195 -4.72 -2.10 18.33
N LEU A 196 -5.94 -2.44 18.75
CA LEU A 196 -7.13 -2.24 17.92
C LEU A 196 -7.36 -0.77 17.62
N ARG A 197 -7.25 0.12 18.62
CA ARG A 197 -7.37 1.59 18.41
C ARG A 197 -6.38 2.10 17.38
N LEU A 198 -5.12 1.67 17.47
CA LEU A 198 -4.06 2.01 16.50
C LEU A 198 -4.45 1.52 15.10
N VAL A 199 -4.76 0.24 14.93
CA VAL A 199 -5.10 -0.36 13.62
C VAL A 199 -6.33 0.32 13.00
N THR A 200 -7.37 0.57 13.80
CA THR A 200 -8.60 1.20 13.33
C THR A 200 -8.49 2.71 13.16
N ARG A 201 -7.37 3.31 13.59
CA ARG A 201 -7.16 4.77 13.59
C ARG A 201 -8.23 5.50 14.40
N ALA A 202 -8.61 4.94 15.56
CA ALA A 202 -9.70 5.43 16.38
C ALA A 202 -9.52 6.89 16.82
N ASP A 203 -8.26 7.34 16.94
CA ASP A 203 -7.90 8.68 17.43
C ASP A 203 -8.12 9.78 16.38
N TYR A 204 -8.20 9.44 15.09
CA TYR A 204 -8.49 10.40 14.02
C TYR A 204 -9.99 10.67 13.82
N GLY A 205 -10.85 9.96 14.56
CA GLY A 205 -12.31 10.04 14.44
C GLY A 205 -12.85 9.37 13.17
N THR A 206 -14.10 8.91 13.23
CA THR A 206 -14.84 8.45 12.05
C THR A 206 -15.76 9.57 11.58
N PHE A 207 -15.59 10.04 10.35
CA PHE A 207 -16.54 10.95 9.67
C PHE A 207 -16.82 12.30 10.34
N VAL A 208 -15.97 12.75 11.27
CA VAL A 208 -16.05 14.10 11.84
C VAL A 208 -14.88 14.90 11.28
N ALA A 209 -15.13 15.74 10.27
CA ALA A 209 -14.11 16.60 9.66
C ALA A 209 -13.60 17.69 10.62
N ALA A 210 -14.41 18.05 11.63
CA ALA A 210 -14.04 18.83 12.81
C ALA A 210 -15.16 18.71 13.86
N SER A 211 -14.82 18.50 15.14
CA SER A 211 -15.80 18.56 16.22
C SER A 211 -16.04 19.99 16.72
N ASN A 212 -15.13 20.93 16.40
CA ASN A 212 -15.20 22.34 16.80
C ASN A 212 -14.69 23.25 15.67
N ILE A 213 -15.49 23.47 14.62
CA ILE A 213 -15.46 24.77 13.95
C ILE A 213 -16.65 25.53 14.51
N VAL A 214 -16.46 26.11 15.70
CA VAL A 214 -17.23 27.28 16.07
C VAL A 214 -16.48 28.43 15.42
N GLY A 215 -16.94 28.85 14.25
CA GLY A 215 -16.67 30.20 13.78
C GLY A 215 -17.28 31.15 14.78
N VAL A 216 -16.49 31.62 15.75
CA VAL A 216 -16.78 32.89 16.42
C VAL A 216 -15.87 33.89 15.75
N GLY A 217 -16.46 34.67 14.85
CA GLY A 217 -15.83 35.88 14.39
C GLY A 217 -15.63 36.81 15.57
N ILE A 218 -14.40 37.31 15.71
CA ILE A 218 -14.07 38.71 16.04
C ILE A 218 -12.78 39.01 15.28
#